data_AF-A0A7S3X9X6-F1
#
_entry.id   AF-A0A7S3X9X6-F1
#
_cell.length_a   1.000
_cell.length_b   1.000
_cell.length_c   1.000
_cell.angle_alpha   90.00
_cell.angle_beta   90.00
_cell.angle_gamma   90.00
#
_symmetry.space_group_name_H-M   'P 1'
#
loop_
_entity.id
_entity.type
_entity.pdbx_description
1 polymer ?
#
loop_
_entity_poly.entity_id
_entity_poly.type
_entity_poly.pdbx_seq_one_letter_code
_entity_poly.pdbx_strand_id
1 'polypeptide(L)'
;PSLQQASLCSYMLRASTHRLIVWYNARLTAAPYSTKAVGTGVTYTFSDLTAQAIEAEPRAVGERVERALKFGAVGGLWVGPLLTHWFNFMERMLPGASLRPLAIKLFVDQTVQGPLMIGSMFCWCALANGASLPAIRAKLDEELFSTWCASVWVWAPVQVLQQAVVPLQYRVAVSNLVSYFWDTYLSLQMMPAPAEAGAPVDPFPRQAATAAAPGAQPLLRRRSSTFLRDEPPTPSEAKLVKR
;
A
#
# COMPACT_ATOMS: atom_id res chain seq x y z
N PRO A 1 1.25 -23.89 38.59
CA PRO A 1 1.82 -24.10 37.23
C PRO A 1 1.65 -22.91 36.27
N SER A 2 0.45 -22.32 36.16
CA SER A 2 0.14 -21.26 35.19
C SER A 2 0.85 -19.92 35.46
N LEU A 3 0.96 -19.49 36.72
CA LEU A 3 1.60 -18.21 37.09
C LEU A 3 3.13 -18.21 36.85
N GLN A 4 3.81 -19.34 37.10
CA GLN A 4 5.24 -19.50 36.81
C GLN A 4 5.53 -19.59 35.30
N GLN A 5 4.64 -20.21 34.52
CA GLN A 5 4.77 -20.24 33.07
C GLN A 5 4.56 -18.86 32.44
N ALA A 6 3.61 -18.06 32.95
CA ALA A 6 3.39 -16.69 32.50
C ALA A 6 4.58 -15.76 32.84
N SER A 7 5.20 -15.91 34.01
CA SER A 7 6.39 -15.14 34.39
C SER A 7 7.63 -15.53 33.56
N LEU A 8 7.80 -16.82 33.26
CA LEU A 8 8.85 -17.30 32.36
C LEU A 8 8.66 -16.82 30.93
N CYS A 9 7.44 -16.89 30.38
CA CYS A 9 7.14 -16.42 29.03
C CYS A 9 7.39 -14.91 28.89
N SER A 10 6.92 -14.10 29.85
CA SER A 10 7.17 -12.65 29.86
C SER A 10 8.66 -12.31 30.02
N TYR A 11 9.40 -13.07 30.83
CA TYR A 11 10.85 -12.92 30.94
C TYR A 11 11.58 -13.28 29.64
N MET A 12 11.24 -14.42 29.03
CA MET A 12 11.84 -14.87 27.76
C MET A 12 11.53 -13.91 26.62
N LEU A 13 10.31 -13.36 26.57
CA LEU A 13 9.93 -12.33 25.60
C LEU A 13 10.76 -11.06 25.81
N ARG A 14 10.87 -10.55 27.04
CA ARG A 14 11.72 -9.37 27.35
C ARG A 14 13.18 -9.60 26.99
N ALA A 15 13.73 -10.77 27.31
CA ALA A 15 15.11 -11.12 26.99
C ALA A 15 15.35 -11.20 25.48
N SER A 16 14.40 -11.76 24.72
CA SER A 16 14.46 -11.85 23.26
C SER A 16 14.36 -10.47 22.61
N THR A 17 13.40 -9.65 23.04
CA THR A 17 13.24 -8.28 22.56
C THR A 17 14.48 -7.44 22.85
N HIS A 18 15.06 -7.55 24.05
CA HIS A 18 16.28 -6.83 24.41
C HIS A 18 17.45 -7.24 23.49
N ARG A 19 17.64 -8.55 23.25
CA ARG A 19 18.69 -9.04 22.34
C ARG A 19 18.52 -8.52 20.91
N LEU A 20 17.28 -8.49 20.41
CA LEU A 20 16.98 -7.96 19.08
C LEU A 20 17.29 -6.46 18.99
N ILE A 21 16.91 -5.67 20.00
CA ILE A 21 17.20 -4.23 20.05
C ILE A 21 18.72 -3.99 20.07
N VAL A 22 19.46 -4.70 20.92
CA VAL A 22 20.93 -4.57 21.01
C VAL A 22 21.59 -4.92 19.68
N TRP A 23 21.17 -6.03 19.06
CA TRP A 23 21.67 -6.42 17.74
C TRP A 23 21.35 -5.38 16.66
N TYR A 24 20.12 -4.89 16.63
CA TYR A 24 19.69 -3.88 15.65
C TYR A 24 20.46 -2.58 15.82
N ASN A 25 20.66 -2.13 17.06
CA ASN A 25 21.47 -0.95 17.36
C ASN A 25 22.92 -1.12 16.90
N ALA A 26 23.53 -2.29 17.17
CA ALA A 26 24.88 -2.57 16.69
C ALA A 26 24.98 -2.52 15.15
N ARG A 27 23.96 -3.00 14.44
CA ARG A 27 23.88 -2.93 12.97
C ARG A 27 23.67 -1.49 12.46
N LEU A 28 22.81 -0.72 13.11
CA LEU A 28 22.63 0.70 12.81
C LEU A 28 23.92 1.50 12.97
N THR A 29 24.76 1.16 13.95
CA THR A 29 26.08 1.80 14.12
C THR A 29 27.09 1.34 13.08
N ALA A 30 27.18 0.03 12.83
CA ALA A 30 28.20 -0.54 11.93
C ALA A 30 27.92 -0.25 10.44
N ALA A 31 26.66 -0.26 10.02
CA ALA A 31 26.26 -0.09 8.62
C ALA A 31 24.87 0.58 8.53
N PRO A 32 24.75 1.89 8.85
CA PRO A 32 23.47 2.58 8.98
C PRO A 32 22.64 2.57 7.69
N TYR A 33 23.28 2.82 6.53
CA TYR A 33 22.60 2.86 5.24
C TYR A 33 22.09 1.49 4.83
N SER A 34 22.96 0.48 4.84
CA SER A 34 22.59 -0.89 4.45
C SER A 34 21.55 -1.49 5.38
N THR A 35 21.65 -1.25 6.69
CA THR A 35 20.67 -1.78 7.68
C THR A 35 19.28 -1.20 7.41
N LYS A 36 19.18 0.10 7.15
CA LYS A 36 17.92 0.78 6.84
C LYS A 36 17.37 0.34 5.49
N ALA A 37 18.22 0.27 4.46
CA ALA A 37 17.88 -0.22 3.13
C ALA A 37 17.30 -1.64 3.17
N VAL A 38 18.00 -2.58 3.82
CA VAL A 38 17.52 -3.97 3.97
C VAL A 38 16.19 -4.01 4.73
N GLY A 39 16.06 -3.25 5.82
CA GLY A 39 14.80 -3.17 6.56
C GLY A 39 13.62 -2.67 5.73
N THR A 40 13.84 -1.65 4.90
CA THR A 40 12.81 -1.12 3.99
C THR A 40 12.48 -2.12 2.88
N GLY A 41 13.47 -2.80 2.29
CA GLY A 41 13.21 -3.84 1.29
C GLY A 41 12.41 -5.03 1.84
N VAL A 42 12.72 -5.45 3.08
CA VAL A 42 11.93 -6.47 3.79
C VAL A 42 10.49 -6.00 4.00
N THR A 43 10.31 -4.75 4.46
CA THR A 43 8.98 -4.15 4.67
C THR A 43 8.16 -4.21 3.39
N TYR A 44 8.72 -3.75 2.28
CA TYR A 44 8.06 -3.72 0.97
C TYR A 44 7.71 -5.13 0.50
N THR A 45 8.64 -6.09 0.65
CA THR A 45 8.39 -7.50 0.29
C THR A 45 7.17 -8.04 1.04
N PHE A 46 7.09 -7.82 2.36
CA PHE A 46 5.94 -8.27 3.16
C PHE A 46 4.66 -7.50 2.83
N SER A 47 4.72 -6.21 2.57
CA SER A 47 3.58 -5.42 2.11
C SER A 47 2.98 -5.96 0.81
N ASP A 48 3.83 -6.31 -0.15
CA ASP A 48 3.37 -6.86 -1.42
C ASP A 48 2.80 -8.28 -1.25
N LEU A 49 3.42 -9.13 -0.41
CA LEU A 49 2.84 -10.44 -0.08
C LEU A 49 1.47 -10.32 0.58
N THR A 50 1.28 -9.33 1.46
CA THR A 50 -0.01 -9.04 2.08
C THR A 50 -1.03 -8.53 1.04
N ALA A 51 -0.62 -7.64 0.13
CA ALA A 51 -1.47 -7.19 -0.97
C ALA A 51 -1.93 -8.37 -1.85
N GLN A 52 -1.00 -9.26 -2.20
CA GLN A 52 -1.28 -10.48 -2.95
C GLN A 52 -2.23 -11.45 -2.23
N ALA A 53 -2.21 -11.47 -0.89
CA ALA A 53 -3.14 -12.27 -0.10
C ALA A 53 -4.56 -11.67 -0.06
N ILE A 54 -4.70 -10.38 -0.37
CA ILE A 54 -5.99 -9.68 -0.45
C ILE A 54 -6.58 -9.79 -1.87
N GLU A 55 -5.75 -9.94 -2.90
CA GLU A 55 -6.18 -10.17 -4.28
C GLU A 55 -7.05 -11.44 -4.38
N ALA A 56 -8.17 -11.34 -5.10
CA ALA A 56 -9.11 -12.45 -5.26
C ALA A 56 -8.53 -13.62 -6.05
N GLU A 57 -7.62 -13.32 -6.99
CA GLU A 57 -7.05 -14.29 -7.91
C GLU A 57 -5.64 -14.72 -7.47
N PRO A 58 -5.47 -15.99 -7.04
CA PRO A 58 -4.17 -16.47 -6.61
C PRO A 58 -3.22 -16.62 -7.79
N ARG A 59 -2.03 -16.01 -7.67
CA ARG A 59 -0.95 -16.15 -8.65
C ARG A 59 -0.10 -17.39 -8.40
N ALA A 60 0.59 -17.86 -9.44
CA ALA A 60 1.56 -18.95 -9.31
C ALA A 60 2.68 -18.57 -8.32
N VAL A 61 3.24 -19.55 -7.58
CA VAL A 61 4.28 -19.29 -6.57
C VAL A 61 5.44 -18.48 -7.13
N GLY A 62 5.91 -18.80 -8.35
CA GLY A 62 7.00 -18.09 -9.01
C GLY A 62 6.68 -16.61 -9.25
N GLU A 63 5.50 -16.32 -9.80
CA GLU A 63 5.04 -14.95 -10.06
C GLU A 63 4.86 -14.15 -8.76
N ARG A 64 4.36 -14.80 -7.70
CA ARG A 64 4.21 -14.16 -6.38
C ARG A 64 5.54 -13.71 -5.81
N VAL A 65 6.52 -14.60 -5.86
CA VAL A 65 7.88 -14.34 -5.38
C VAL A 65 8.55 -13.27 -6.24
N GLU A 66 8.45 -13.38 -7.57
CA GLU A 66 9.02 -12.40 -8.48
C GLU A 66 8.47 -10.99 -8.22
N ARG A 67 7.15 -10.85 -8.12
CA ARG A 67 6.50 -9.56 -7.84
C ARG A 67 6.93 -8.99 -6.49
N ALA A 68 6.91 -9.82 -5.44
CA ALA A 68 7.30 -9.38 -4.09
C ALA A 68 8.77 -8.95 -4.05
N LEU A 69 9.65 -9.64 -4.77
CA LEU A 69 11.06 -9.27 -4.89
C LEU A 69 11.27 -7.99 -5.70
N LYS A 70 10.50 -7.76 -6.78
CA LYS A 70 10.53 -6.49 -7.52
C LYS A 70 10.15 -5.33 -6.62
N PHE A 71 9.04 -5.43 -5.90
CA PHE A 71 8.60 -4.38 -4.98
C PHE A 71 9.57 -4.21 -3.79
N GLY A 72 10.08 -5.32 -3.24
CA GLY A 72 11.13 -5.34 -2.24
C GLY A 72 12.43 -4.67 -2.71
N ALA A 73 12.82 -4.85 -3.98
CA ALA A 73 13.98 -4.20 -4.57
C ALA A 73 13.78 -2.69 -4.69
N VAL A 74 12.58 -2.22 -5.05
CA VAL A 74 12.26 -0.78 -5.00
C VAL A 74 12.41 -0.25 -3.57
N GLY A 75 11.86 -0.96 -2.58
CA GLY A 75 12.02 -0.60 -1.17
C GLY A 75 13.48 -0.54 -0.71
N GLY A 76 14.27 -1.55 -1.06
CA GLY A 76 15.64 -1.70 -0.56
C GLY A 76 16.68 -0.88 -1.31
N LEU A 77 16.56 -0.75 -2.63
CA LEU A 77 17.57 -0.10 -3.47
C LEU A 77 17.26 1.38 -3.74
N TRP A 78 16.00 1.79 -3.60
CA TRP A 78 15.59 3.16 -3.84
C TRP A 78 15.08 3.85 -2.56
N VAL A 79 13.97 3.35 -2.00
CA VAL A 79 13.27 4.05 -0.90
C VAL A 79 14.10 4.12 0.38
N GLY A 80 14.70 3.00 0.81
CA GLY A 80 15.50 2.96 2.03
C GLY A 80 16.72 3.90 2.00
N PRO A 81 17.54 3.89 0.93
CA PRO A 81 18.60 4.88 0.73
C PRO A 81 18.10 6.32 0.68
N LEU A 82 17.01 6.58 -0.08
CA LEU A 82 16.41 7.91 -0.20
C LEU A 82 15.93 8.45 1.15
N LEU A 83 15.18 7.66 1.93
CA LEU A 83 14.72 8.04 3.27
C LEU A 83 15.90 8.29 4.22
N THR A 84 16.91 7.42 4.19
CA THR A 84 18.09 7.59 5.03
C THR A 84 18.80 8.90 4.69
N HIS A 85 18.99 9.20 3.41
CA HIS A 85 19.59 10.46 2.99
C HIS A 85 18.72 11.67 3.37
N TRP A 86 17.41 11.58 3.13
CA TRP A 86 16.45 12.63 3.41
C TRP A 86 16.43 13.04 4.88
N PHE A 87 16.32 12.08 5.81
CA PHE A 87 16.33 12.41 7.24
C PHE A 87 17.64 13.04 7.70
N ASN A 88 18.79 12.56 7.18
CA ASN A 88 20.09 13.15 7.50
C ASN A 88 20.22 14.57 6.93
N PHE A 89 19.78 14.79 5.69
CA PHE A 89 19.78 16.09 5.05
C PHE A 89 18.94 17.10 5.84
N MET A 90 17.71 16.71 6.22
CA MET A 90 16.79 17.58 6.96
C MET A 90 17.32 17.94 8.35
N GLU A 91 17.99 17.03 9.05
CA GLU A 91 18.63 17.35 10.34
C GLU A 91 19.86 18.25 10.20
N ARG A 92 20.61 18.14 9.10
CA ARG A 92 21.75 19.05 8.84
C ARG A 92 21.29 20.47 8.50
N MET A 93 20.20 20.60 7.74
CA MET A 93 19.70 21.89 7.27
C MET A 93 18.86 22.63 8.33
N LEU A 94 18.07 21.90 9.12
CA LEU A 94 17.15 22.49 10.10
C LEU A 94 17.27 21.74 11.43
N PRO A 95 18.37 21.87 12.18
CA PRO A 95 18.53 21.14 13.43
C PRO A 95 17.47 21.55 14.47
N GLY A 96 17.08 20.58 15.30
CA GLY A 96 16.17 20.81 16.42
C GLY A 96 14.69 20.53 16.11
N ALA A 97 13.89 20.61 17.17
CA ALA A 97 12.48 20.22 17.21
C ALA A 97 11.54 21.34 17.69
N SER A 98 11.98 22.59 17.66
CA SER A 98 11.09 23.73 17.94
C SER A 98 10.05 23.88 16.82
N LEU A 99 8.94 24.58 17.10
CA LEU A 99 7.80 24.69 16.19
C LEU A 99 8.19 25.16 14.78
N ARG A 100 9.12 26.10 14.67
CA ARG A 100 9.55 26.65 13.36
C ARG A 100 10.31 25.63 12.51
N PRO A 101 11.44 25.02 12.95
CA PRO A 101 12.08 23.92 12.24
C PRO A 101 11.12 22.79 11.91
N LEU A 102 10.26 22.38 12.85
CA LEU A 102 9.30 21.31 12.63
C LEU A 102 8.29 21.65 11.51
N ALA A 103 7.72 22.84 11.51
CA ALA A 103 6.79 23.30 10.47
C ALA A 103 7.46 23.37 9.09
N ILE A 104 8.68 23.89 9.00
CA ILE A 104 9.43 23.96 7.74
C ILE A 104 9.77 22.54 7.25
N LYS A 105 10.24 21.67 8.14
CA LYS A 105 10.55 20.29 7.80
C LYS A 105 9.33 19.57 7.25
N LEU A 106 8.19 19.70 7.93
CA LEU A 106 6.93 19.10 7.49
C LEU A 106 6.52 19.64 6.12
N PHE A 107 6.56 20.96 5.91
CA PHE A 107 6.20 21.56 4.64
C PHE A 107 7.06 21.04 3.49
N VAL A 108 8.39 21.03 3.66
CA VAL A 108 9.34 20.53 2.64
C VAL A 108 9.15 19.04 2.39
N ASP A 109 8.92 18.26 3.44
CA ASP A 109 8.66 16.82 3.33
C ASP A 109 7.41 16.56 2.48
N GLN A 110 6.30 17.23 2.77
CA GLN A 110 5.04 17.01 2.08
C GLN A 110 5.00 17.60 0.66
N THR A 111 5.75 18.67 0.37
CA THR A 111 5.71 19.34 -0.95
C THR A 111 6.84 18.94 -1.89
N VAL A 112 7.96 18.43 -1.38
CA VAL A 112 9.13 18.04 -2.18
C VAL A 112 9.30 16.52 -2.16
N GLN A 113 9.48 15.95 -0.97
CA GLN A 113 9.79 14.53 -0.87
C GLN A 113 8.57 13.64 -1.11
N GLY A 114 7.37 14.04 -0.68
CA GLY A 114 6.12 13.32 -0.95
C GLY A 114 5.88 13.09 -2.45
N PRO A 115 5.78 14.15 -3.29
CA PRO A 115 5.59 14.01 -4.73
C PRO A 115 6.73 13.25 -5.42
N LEU A 116 7.98 13.50 -5.02
CA LEU A 116 9.15 12.80 -5.57
C LEU A 116 9.13 11.31 -5.23
N MET A 117 8.77 10.96 -4.00
CA MET A 117 8.68 9.57 -3.55
C MET A 117 7.58 8.84 -4.31
N ILE A 118 6.38 9.39 -4.37
CA ILE A 118 5.24 8.73 -5.02
C ILE A 118 5.45 8.65 -6.53
N GLY A 119 5.91 9.73 -7.17
CA GLY A 119 6.21 9.73 -8.61
C GLY A 119 7.28 8.71 -8.97
N SER A 120 8.36 8.63 -8.18
CA SER A 120 9.41 7.63 -8.40
C SER A 120 8.93 6.20 -8.16
N MET A 121 8.05 5.97 -7.18
CA MET A 121 7.42 4.67 -6.94
C MET A 121 6.58 4.21 -8.13
N PHE A 122 5.72 5.07 -8.68
CA PHE A 122 4.96 4.77 -9.90
C PHE A 122 5.89 4.40 -11.06
N CYS A 123 6.95 5.19 -11.28
CA CYS A 123 7.94 4.91 -12.32
C CYS A 123 8.63 3.56 -12.12
N TRP A 124 9.15 3.28 -10.92
CA TRP A 124 9.90 2.05 -10.66
C TRP A 124 9.03 0.80 -10.74
N CYS A 125 7.83 0.84 -10.17
CA CYS A 125 6.88 -0.27 -10.25
C CYS A 125 6.46 -0.54 -11.70
N ALA A 126 6.13 0.51 -12.45
CA ALA A 126 5.71 0.36 -13.84
C ALA A 126 6.85 -0.14 -14.74
N LEU A 127 8.08 0.36 -14.56
CA LEU A 127 9.26 -0.14 -15.27
C LEU A 127 9.56 -1.61 -14.93
N ALA A 128 9.44 -2.00 -13.65
CA ALA A 128 9.63 -3.38 -13.21
C ALA A 128 8.60 -4.36 -13.81
N ASN A 129 7.45 -3.84 -14.26
CA ASN A 129 6.40 -4.57 -14.96
C ASN A 129 6.47 -4.43 -16.49
N GLY A 130 7.51 -3.77 -17.02
CA GLY A 130 7.71 -3.62 -18.46
C GLY A 130 6.79 -2.58 -19.13
N ALA A 131 6.22 -1.64 -18.37
CA ALA A 131 5.39 -0.57 -18.93
C ALA A 131 6.20 0.38 -19.82
N SER A 132 5.56 0.92 -20.86
CA SER A 132 6.16 1.94 -21.73
C SER A 132 6.12 3.32 -21.07
N LEU A 133 7.06 4.21 -21.42
CA LEU A 133 7.09 5.59 -20.89
C LEU A 133 5.76 6.36 -21.08
N PRO A 134 5.05 6.25 -22.22
CA PRO A 134 3.73 6.88 -22.36
C PRO A 134 2.70 6.35 -21.36
N ALA A 135 2.69 5.04 -21.06
CA ALA A 135 1.78 4.46 -20.08
C ALA A 135 2.09 4.94 -18.66
N ILE A 136 3.39 5.05 -18.32
CA ILE A 136 3.83 5.61 -17.04
C ILE A 136 3.35 7.05 -16.90
N ARG A 137 3.51 7.86 -17.96
CA ARG A 137 3.06 9.26 -17.95
C ARG A 137 1.55 9.38 -17.74
N ALA A 138 0.75 8.59 -18.47
CA ALA A 138 -0.69 8.60 -18.32
C ALA A 138 -1.12 8.29 -16.87
N LYS A 139 -0.51 7.26 -16.26
CA LYS A 139 -0.79 6.88 -14.86
C LYS A 139 -0.38 7.97 -13.87
N LEU A 140 0.75 8.64 -14.09
CA LEU A 140 1.16 9.79 -13.27
C LEU A 140 0.17 10.96 -13.39
N ASP A 141 -0.25 11.29 -14.62
CA ASP A 141 -1.19 12.39 -14.86
C ASP A 141 -2.57 12.12 -14.20
N GLU A 142 -2.96 10.85 -14.11
CA GLU A 142 -4.23 10.42 -13.51
C GLU A 142 -4.18 10.25 -11.98
N GLU A 143 -3.15 9.59 -11.45
CA GLU A 143 -3.13 9.09 -10.06
C GLU A 143 -2.18 9.84 -9.12
N LEU A 144 -1.21 10.60 -9.63
CA LEU A 144 -0.16 11.19 -8.78
C LEU A 144 -0.75 12.15 -7.75
N PHE A 145 -1.65 13.03 -8.16
CA PHE A 145 -2.21 14.06 -7.29
C PHE A 145 -3.13 13.48 -6.21
N SER A 146 -3.99 12.52 -6.59
CA SER A 146 -4.90 11.86 -5.65
C SER A 146 -4.13 11.02 -4.64
N THR A 147 -3.13 10.25 -5.10
CA THR A 147 -2.25 9.45 -4.24
C THR A 147 -1.43 10.34 -3.31
N TRP A 148 -0.92 11.47 -3.80
CA TRP A 148 -0.22 12.45 -2.97
C TRP A 148 -1.13 13.03 -1.89
N CYS A 149 -2.35 13.45 -2.22
CA CYS A 149 -3.31 13.93 -1.22
C CYS A 149 -3.58 12.89 -0.13
N ALA A 150 -3.78 11.62 -0.51
CA ALA A 150 -3.97 10.53 0.43
C ALA A 150 -2.71 10.31 1.31
N SER A 151 -1.53 10.42 0.70
CA SER A 151 -0.26 10.27 1.41
C SER A 151 -0.08 11.35 2.49
N VAL A 152 -0.54 12.58 2.24
CA VAL A 152 -0.40 13.68 3.21
C VAL A 152 -1.13 13.36 4.52
N TRP A 153 -2.32 12.76 4.43
CA TRP A 153 -3.09 12.37 5.61
C TRP A 153 -2.41 11.28 6.46
N VAL A 154 -1.64 10.41 5.83
CA VAL A 154 -0.89 9.35 6.51
C VAL A 154 0.43 9.87 7.05
N TRP A 155 1.19 10.56 6.21
CA TRP A 155 2.59 10.88 6.49
C TRP A 155 2.79 12.18 7.25
N ALA A 156 1.89 13.17 7.14
CA ALA A 156 2.07 14.41 7.90
C ALA A 156 2.07 14.19 9.43
N PRO A 157 1.13 13.44 10.03
CA PRO A 157 1.16 13.12 11.46
C PRO A 157 2.40 12.32 11.86
N VAL A 158 2.79 11.35 11.03
CA VAL A 158 3.95 10.50 11.26
C VAL A 158 5.23 11.32 11.19
N GLN A 159 5.33 12.26 10.26
CA GLN A 159 6.48 13.14 10.12
C GLN A 159 6.60 14.10 11.31
N VAL A 160 5.49 14.66 11.80
CA VAL A 160 5.49 15.45 13.04
C VAL A 160 6.02 14.62 14.22
N LEU A 161 5.52 13.40 14.40
CA LEU A 161 6.00 12.50 15.44
C LEU A 161 7.49 12.21 15.30
N GLN A 162 7.94 11.84 14.10
CA GLN A 162 9.34 11.51 13.84
C GLN A 162 10.29 12.68 14.11
N GLN A 163 9.91 13.89 13.72
CA GLN A 163 10.73 15.09 13.89
C GLN A 163 10.70 15.63 15.32
N ALA A 164 9.59 15.43 16.06
CA ALA A 164 9.45 15.91 17.43
C ALA A 164 10.10 15.00 18.47
N VAL A 165 9.93 13.67 18.35
CA VAL A 165 10.29 12.74 19.44
C VAL A 165 11.22 11.60 19.04
N VAL A 166 11.30 11.24 17.75
CA VAL A 166 12.06 10.05 17.33
C VAL A 166 13.52 10.42 17.01
N PRO A 167 14.51 9.77 17.65
CA PRO A 167 15.91 9.96 17.31
C PRO A 167 16.20 9.60 15.85
N LEU A 168 17.09 10.37 15.21
CA LEU A 168 17.40 10.28 13.78
C LEU A 168 17.69 8.84 13.30
N GLN A 169 18.40 8.05 14.09
CA GLN A 169 18.77 6.67 13.76
C GLN A 169 17.56 5.72 13.63
N TYR A 170 16.44 6.02 14.31
CA TYR A 170 15.25 5.17 14.36
C TYR A 170 14.12 5.63 13.42
N ARG A 171 14.22 6.82 12.81
CA ARG A 171 13.14 7.35 11.95
C ARG A 171 12.79 6.43 10.79
N VAL A 172 13.78 5.85 10.10
CA VAL A 172 13.48 4.86 9.05
C VAL A 172 12.78 3.61 9.59
N ALA A 173 13.11 3.17 10.81
CA ALA A 173 12.42 2.03 11.43
C ALA A 173 10.95 2.38 11.72
N VAL A 174 10.67 3.58 12.25
CA VAL A 174 9.31 4.08 12.47
C VAL A 174 8.56 4.23 11.15
N SER A 175 9.22 4.77 10.12
CA SER A 175 8.67 4.86 8.77
C SER A 175 8.27 3.47 8.26
N ASN A 176 9.14 2.47 8.38
CA ASN A 176 8.87 1.08 7.96
C ASN A 176 7.63 0.48 8.64
N LEU A 177 7.34 0.82 9.90
CA LEU A 177 6.14 0.32 10.59
C LEU A 177 4.85 0.83 9.96
N VAL A 178 4.82 2.11 9.57
CA VAL A 178 3.66 2.72 8.90
C VAL A 178 3.60 2.28 7.43
N SER A 179 4.77 2.25 6.79
CA SER A 179 4.99 1.78 5.43
C SER A 179 4.42 0.40 5.19
N TYR A 180 4.50 -0.53 6.16
CA TYR A 180 3.89 -1.84 5.99
C TYR A 180 2.44 -1.76 5.49
N PHE A 181 1.61 -0.89 6.09
CA PHE A 181 0.21 -0.70 5.71
C PHE A 181 0.06 0.17 4.46
N TRP A 182 0.77 1.30 4.40
CA TRP A 182 0.72 2.22 3.27
C TRP A 182 1.18 1.56 1.96
N ASP A 183 2.28 0.83 2.00
CA ASP A 183 2.87 0.16 0.84
C ASP A 183 2.10 -1.12 0.46
N THR A 184 1.32 -1.70 1.38
CA THR A 184 0.31 -2.72 1.02
C THR A 184 -0.77 -2.09 0.14
N TYR A 185 -1.28 -0.92 0.54
CA TYR A 185 -2.22 -0.16 -0.28
C TYR A 185 -1.62 0.24 -1.63
N LEU A 186 -0.39 0.75 -1.66
CA LEU A 186 0.28 1.12 -2.92
C LEU A 186 0.54 -0.08 -3.82
N SER A 187 0.92 -1.24 -3.28
CA SER A 187 1.11 -2.45 -4.07
C SER A 187 -0.17 -2.85 -4.81
N LEU A 188 -1.34 -2.74 -4.16
CA LEU A 188 -2.64 -2.99 -4.82
C LEU A 188 -2.91 -2.02 -5.99
N GLN A 189 -2.42 -0.77 -5.92
CA GLN A 189 -2.62 0.25 -6.97
C GLN A 189 -1.58 0.19 -8.10
N MET A 190 -0.34 -0.14 -7.75
CA MET A 190 0.83 -0.03 -8.63
C MET A 190 1.21 -1.36 -9.28
N MET A 191 0.81 -2.50 -8.70
CA MET A 191 1.17 -3.84 -9.16
C MET A 191 -0.09 -4.72 -9.40
N PRO A 192 -1.04 -4.27 -10.26
CA PRO A 192 -2.32 -4.96 -10.43
C PRO A 192 -2.18 -6.37 -11.02
N ALA A 193 -3.27 -7.15 -10.95
CA ALA A 193 -3.34 -8.48 -11.55
C ALA A 193 -3.19 -8.44 -13.09
N PRO A 194 -2.72 -9.53 -13.73
CA PRO A 194 -2.57 -9.58 -15.19
C PRO A 194 -3.87 -9.25 -15.95
N ALA A 195 -5.03 -9.59 -15.39
CA ALA A 195 -6.34 -9.27 -15.97
C ALA A 195 -6.69 -7.76 -15.95
N GLU A 196 -6.17 -7.04 -14.97
CA GLU A 196 -6.41 -5.60 -14.74
C GLU A 196 -5.41 -4.73 -15.52
N ALA A 197 -4.25 -5.28 -15.89
CA ALA A 197 -3.19 -4.55 -16.60
C ALA A 197 -3.57 -4.03 -18.01
N GLY A 198 -4.70 -4.48 -18.56
CA GLY A 198 -5.26 -4.03 -19.83
C GLY A 198 -6.61 -3.30 -19.74
N ALA A 199 -7.16 -3.13 -18.54
CA ALA A 199 -8.43 -2.44 -18.32
C ALA A 199 -8.18 -0.97 -17.88
N PRO A 200 -9.06 -0.02 -18.23
CA PRO A 200 -9.05 1.30 -17.59
C PRO A 200 -9.17 1.12 -16.07
N VAL A 201 -8.23 1.70 -15.32
CA VAL A 201 -8.23 1.65 -13.85
C VAL A 201 -9.50 2.35 -13.35
N ASP A 202 -10.38 1.63 -12.65
CA ASP A 202 -11.55 2.25 -12.02
C ASP A 202 -11.06 3.11 -10.83
N PRO A 203 -11.28 4.44 -10.83
CA PRO A 203 -10.80 5.33 -9.77
C PRO A 203 -11.38 5.02 -8.39
N PHE A 204 -12.44 4.20 -8.34
CA PHE A 204 -13.04 3.74 -7.11
C PHE A 204 -13.45 2.26 -7.25
N PRO A 205 -12.58 1.28 -6.90
CA PRO A 205 -13.10 -0.02 -6.56
C PRO A 205 -14.08 0.22 -5.42
N ARG A 206 -15.38 0.01 -5.69
CA ARG A 206 -16.45 0.12 -4.69
C ARG A 206 -15.97 -0.68 -3.49
N GLN A 207 -15.49 0.01 -2.45
CA GLN A 207 -15.08 -0.64 -1.22
C GLN A 207 -16.27 -1.49 -0.82
N ALA A 208 -16.05 -2.81 -0.71
CA ALA A 208 -17.03 -3.72 -0.14
C ALA A 208 -17.16 -3.36 1.35
N ALA A 209 -17.83 -2.24 1.61
CA ALA A 209 -18.39 -1.88 2.90
C ALA A 209 -19.55 -2.83 3.15
N THR A 210 -19.20 -4.00 3.65
CA THR A 210 -20.05 -4.82 4.51
C THR A 210 -19.08 -5.31 5.60
N ALA A 211 -18.84 -4.59 6.70
CA ALA A 211 -19.86 -4.04 7.59
C ALA A 211 -21.05 -5.02 7.67
N ALA A 212 -20.78 -6.18 8.26
CA ALA A 212 -21.80 -6.96 8.93
C ALA A 212 -22.42 -6.07 10.02
N ALA A 213 -23.43 -5.29 9.65
CA ALA A 213 -24.40 -4.71 10.57
C ALA A 213 -25.60 -5.66 10.62
N PRO A 214 -25.98 -6.17 11.80
CA PRO A 214 -27.10 -7.09 11.94
C PRO A 214 -28.41 -6.32 11.71
N GLY A 215 -29.20 -6.70 10.71
CA GLY A 215 -30.60 -6.24 10.60
C GLY A 215 -31.12 -5.76 9.25
N ALA A 216 -30.37 -5.83 8.15
CA ALA A 216 -30.92 -5.53 6.83
C ALA A 216 -31.36 -6.82 6.12
N GLN A 217 -32.66 -7.09 6.10
CA GLN A 217 -33.27 -8.17 5.31
C GLN A 217 -32.93 -8.00 3.82
N PRO A 218 -32.64 -9.08 3.08
CA PRO A 218 -32.41 -8.99 1.64
C PRO A 218 -33.75 -8.69 0.95
N LEU A 219 -33.87 -7.48 0.40
CA LEU A 219 -34.97 -7.13 -0.48
C LEU A 219 -34.94 -8.07 -1.69
N LEU A 220 -35.94 -8.94 -1.74
CA LEU A 220 -36.23 -9.84 -2.86
C LEU A 220 -36.16 -9.07 -4.17
N ARG A 221 -35.21 -9.48 -5.02
CA ARG A 221 -35.10 -9.06 -6.41
C ARG A 221 -36.42 -9.35 -7.11
N ARG A 222 -37.26 -8.32 -7.26
CA ARG A 222 -38.51 -8.37 -8.01
C ARG A 222 -38.16 -8.72 -9.46
N ARG A 223 -38.36 -9.99 -9.82
CA ARG A 223 -38.15 -10.51 -11.17
C ARG A 223 -39.11 -9.76 -12.09
N SER A 224 -38.58 -8.92 -12.96
CA SER A 224 -39.32 -8.28 -14.03
C SER A 224 -39.86 -9.36 -14.98
N SER A 225 -41.14 -9.68 -14.86
CA SER A 225 -41.86 -10.52 -15.81
C SER A 225 -42.20 -9.69 -17.04
N THR A 226 -41.33 -9.70 -18.05
CA THR A 226 -41.70 -9.27 -19.41
C THR A 226 -40.83 -9.99 -20.42
N PHE A 227 -41.12 -11.28 -20.65
CA PHE A 227 -40.67 -11.99 -21.85
C PHE A 227 -41.65 -13.14 -22.18
N LEU A 228 -42.84 -12.75 -22.64
CA LEU A 228 -43.62 -13.51 -23.62
C LEU A 228 -44.10 -12.46 -24.61
N ARG A 229 -43.35 -12.28 -25.70
CA ARG A 229 -43.89 -11.69 -26.92
C ARG A 229 -44.48 -12.85 -27.70
N ASP A 230 -45.78 -12.77 -27.89
CA ASP A 230 -46.57 -13.61 -28.78
C ASP A 230 -45.93 -13.65 -30.17
N GLU A 231 -45.68 -14.86 -30.67
CA GLU A 231 -45.46 -15.11 -32.08
C GLU A 231 -46.73 -14.76 -32.87
N PRO A 232 -46.64 -14.15 -34.05
CA PRO A 232 -47.80 -13.96 -34.91
C PRO A 232 -48.27 -15.32 -35.48
N PRO A 233 -49.58 -15.60 -35.52
CA PRO A 233 -50.09 -16.89 -36.00
C PRO A 233 -49.85 -17.09 -37.51
N THR A 234 -49.38 -18.28 -37.85
CA THR A 234 -49.27 -18.78 -39.24
C THR A 234 -50.62 -18.88 -39.95
N PRO A 235 -50.68 -18.67 -41.27
CA PRO A 235 -51.92 -18.59 -42.03
C PRO A 235 -52.50 -19.98 -42.30
N SER A 236 -53.32 -20.52 -41.39
CA SER A 236 -54.24 -21.63 -41.75
C SER A 236 -55.58 -21.68 -41.01
N GLU A 237 -55.85 -20.83 -40.02
CA GLU A 237 -57.10 -20.92 -39.22
C GLU A 237 -57.99 -19.67 -39.28
N ALA A 238 -58.10 -19.02 -40.44
CA ALA A 238 -59.04 -17.92 -40.68
C ALA A 238 -60.25 -18.36 -41.53
N LYS A 239 -61.01 -19.36 -41.06
CA LYS A 239 -62.35 -19.69 -41.59
C LYS A 239 -63.25 -20.28 -40.50
N LEU A 240 -63.81 -19.41 -39.67
CA LEU A 240 -65.06 -19.53 -38.87
C LEU A 240 -64.91 -18.40 -37.85
N VAL A 241 -65.49 -17.23 -38.01
CA VAL A 241 -66.89 -16.96 -37.70
C VAL A 241 -67.32 -15.76 -38.54
N LYS A 242 -68.11 -16.02 -39.58
CA LYS A 242 -69.09 -15.09 -40.15
C LYS A 242 -70.44 -15.56 -39.64
N ARG A 243 -71.10 -14.76 -38.80
CA ARG A 243 -72.54 -14.45 -38.80
C ARG A 243 -72.88 -13.62 -37.58
#